data_AF-A0A3C1PNF1-F1
#
_entry.id   AF-A0A3C1PNF1-F1
#
_cell.length_a   1.000
_cell.length_b   1.000
_cell.length_c   1.000
_cell.angle_alpha   90.00
_cell.angle_beta   90.00
_cell.angle_gamma   90.00
#
_symmetry.space_group_name_H-M   'P 1'
#
loop_
_entity.id
_entity.type
_entity.pdbx_description
1 polymer ?
#
loop_
_entity_poly.entity_id
_entity_poly.type
_entity_poly.pdbx_seq_one_letter_code
_entity_poly.pdbx_strand_id
1 'polypeptide(L)'
;MKFQKILIILLLFFYAKSWSQPIADSVYLNAILNNDLTKLEKLLETEKNPNKLMGKQQFPLLYFTLITGKESLTQLLKNRGADINFKFQNKTILKLAVFEENITNIELFVKNGANINQPDSAFYTPLMSAVKYRNTAAVSTLINLGANIHYATPDSLTVLDVAIIYGYPEIRTFLLSQGAKRTRKKTVNFVDGPHLKFTPEGNLTASELKSDENGNTKRLNLSEPELQNYASFVPAINKQNASEYMNSIPQPSIYSDVEKIIAVGDVHGNFDQVSNLLINNQVIDSAYNWTWGKGHLVFIGDIFDRGEKVTQTLWLIVKLSLQAQQAGGNVHLLLGNHELLALTGDYRYLHKNYYNLCNNLAIEYAELFNDSSFLGKFIRKSKIAVTINGNLFVHAGISPEIANNFESVEQINQFAAGIFQQNDSIKQADLLRSFAGPLWYRGFIGLNDGMPTISNENIENITHKYQVKRIISGHTEVEEIKFTHNRQFIGINKPFRNAHESEALYIENGKFFRATSDGKKTRLK
;
A
#
# COMPACT_ATOMS: atom_id res chain seq x y z
N MET A 1 10.54 12.22 3.33
CA MET A 1 10.39 13.29 2.32
C MET A 1 11.35 14.48 2.46
N LYS A 2 11.76 14.91 3.68
CA LYS A 2 12.81 15.96 3.85
C LYS A 2 14.18 15.61 3.23
N PHE A 3 14.52 14.33 3.09
CA PHE A 3 15.80 13.86 2.50
C PHE A 3 15.95 14.12 0.98
N GLN A 4 14.85 14.25 0.21
CA GLN A 4 14.94 14.52 -1.23
C GLN A 4 15.18 16.00 -1.58
N LYS A 5 14.77 16.94 -0.70
CA LYS A 5 15.06 18.39 -0.86
C LYS A 5 16.55 18.69 -0.77
N ILE A 6 17.27 18.00 0.12
CA ILE A 6 18.72 18.11 0.28
C ILE A 6 19.43 17.40 -0.88
N LEU A 7 18.89 16.27 -1.36
CA LEU A 7 19.48 15.50 -2.46
C LEU A 7 19.47 16.27 -3.79
N ILE A 8 18.43 17.02 -4.16
CA ILE A 8 18.41 17.75 -5.45
C ILE A 8 19.33 18.98 -5.42
N ILE A 9 19.40 19.70 -4.30
CA ILE A 9 20.33 20.82 -4.12
C ILE A 9 21.79 20.32 -4.04
N LEU A 10 22.04 19.20 -3.34
CA LEU A 10 23.35 18.53 -3.33
C LEU A 10 23.72 17.90 -4.67
N LEU A 11 22.76 17.35 -5.42
CA LEU A 11 22.96 16.86 -6.78
C LEU A 11 23.32 18.03 -7.68
N LEU A 12 22.70 19.20 -7.59
CA LEU A 12 23.12 20.37 -8.36
C LEU A 12 24.52 20.87 -7.95
N PHE A 13 24.87 20.85 -6.65
CA PHE A 13 26.19 21.25 -6.16
C PHE A 13 27.31 20.25 -6.52
N PHE A 14 27.04 18.95 -6.47
CA PHE A 14 27.99 17.90 -6.90
C PHE A 14 28.07 17.81 -8.42
N TYR A 15 26.95 17.96 -9.15
CA TYR A 15 26.94 17.86 -10.59
C TYR A 15 27.54 19.10 -11.25
N ALA A 16 27.46 20.29 -10.65
CA ALA A 16 28.20 21.50 -11.05
C ALA A 16 29.72 21.27 -11.21
N LYS A 17 30.30 20.32 -10.46
CA LYS A 17 31.72 19.96 -10.58
C LYS A 17 32.05 18.97 -11.71
N SER A 18 31.05 18.37 -12.38
CA SER A 18 31.24 17.31 -13.40
C SER A 18 30.94 17.73 -14.85
N TRP A 19 30.81 19.04 -15.12
CA TRP A 19 30.48 19.60 -16.44
C TRP A 19 31.70 19.56 -17.37
N SER A 20 31.88 18.48 -18.12
CA SER A 20 32.81 18.42 -19.26
C SER A 20 32.13 18.79 -20.59
N GLN A 21 31.49 19.96 -20.63
CA GLN A 21 31.17 20.73 -21.85
C GLN A 21 31.35 22.23 -21.49
N PRO A 22 32.50 22.88 -21.78
CA PRO A 22 33.06 23.74 -20.73
C PRO A 22 32.85 25.26 -20.84
N ILE A 23 32.16 25.84 -21.83
CA ILE A 23 32.19 27.32 -22.00
C ILE A 23 30.81 27.96 -22.12
N ALA A 24 30.00 27.60 -23.12
CA ALA A 24 28.72 28.27 -23.35
C ALA A 24 27.77 28.10 -22.15
N ASP A 25 27.57 26.87 -21.69
CA ASP A 25 26.60 26.58 -20.62
C ASP A 25 26.99 27.22 -19.27
N SER A 26 28.30 27.32 -19.00
CA SER A 26 28.82 27.98 -17.80
C SER A 26 28.47 29.47 -17.76
N VAL A 27 28.49 30.15 -18.92
CA VAL A 27 28.21 31.59 -18.99
C VAL A 27 26.74 31.91 -18.74
N TYR A 28 25.81 31.11 -19.30
CA TYR A 28 24.37 31.22 -18.99
C TYR A 28 24.09 30.90 -17.53
N LEU A 29 24.63 29.80 -17.01
CA LEU A 29 24.41 29.39 -15.63
C LEU A 29 24.93 30.45 -14.64
N ASN A 30 26.12 31.01 -14.88
CA ASN A 30 26.65 32.10 -14.08
C ASN A 30 25.79 33.35 -14.15
N ALA A 31 25.25 33.71 -15.33
CA ALA A 31 24.35 34.86 -15.45
C ALA A 31 23.04 34.62 -14.68
N ILE A 32 22.47 33.42 -14.76
CA ILE A 32 21.24 33.04 -14.05
C ILE A 32 21.44 33.02 -12.53
N LEU A 33 22.49 32.34 -12.05
CA LEU A 33 22.77 32.19 -10.60
C LEU A 33 23.09 33.54 -9.95
N ASN A 34 23.80 34.42 -10.65
CA ASN A 34 24.10 35.77 -10.17
C ASN A 34 22.98 36.78 -10.46
N ASN A 35 21.90 36.37 -11.16
CA ASN A 35 20.80 37.23 -11.58
C ASN A 35 21.25 38.45 -12.40
N ASP A 36 22.25 38.23 -13.25
CA ASP A 36 22.71 39.20 -14.25
C ASP A 36 21.83 39.09 -15.50
N LEU A 37 20.64 39.68 -15.40
CA LEU A 37 19.61 39.63 -16.45
C LEU A 37 20.06 40.33 -17.73
N THR A 38 20.83 41.42 -17.62
CA THR A 38 21.38 42.15 -18.77
C THR A 38 22.33 41.27 -19.58
N LYS A 39 23.22 40.54 -18.90
CA LYS A 39 24.12 39.59 -19.57
C LYS A 39 23.34 38.43 -20.17
N LEU A 40 22.38 37.88 -19.44
CA LEU A 40 21.53 36.80 -19.93
C LEU A 40 20.75 37.22 -21.19
N GLU A 41 20.21 38.43 -21.18
CA GLU A 41 19.48 39.00 -22.31
C GLU A 41 20.35 39.10 -23.58
N LYS A 42 21.57 39.63 -23.46
CA LYS A 42 22.54 39.67 -24.57
C LYS A 42 22.89 38.28 -25.10
N LEU A 43 23.05 37.30 -24.20
CA LEU A 43 23.34 35.93 -24.62
C LEU A 43 22.17 35.35 -25.44
N LEU A 44 20.93 35.55 -24.97
CA LEU A 44 19.73 35.08 -25.66
C LEU A 44 19.51 35.75 -27.03
N GLU A 45 19.93 37.01 -27.20
CA GLU A 45 19.91 37.71 -28.50
C GLU A 45 20.80 37.06 -29.55
N THR A 46 21.99 36.62 -29.15
CA THR A 46 22.96 36.03 -30.08
C THR A 46 22.56 34.65 -30.59
N GLU A 47 21.94 33.82 -29.75
CA GLU A 47 21.63 32.43 -30.09
C GLU A 47 20.17 32.19 -30.54
N LYS A 48 19.25 33.14 -30.27
CA LYS A 48 17.81 33.08 -30.65
C LYS A 48 17.06 31.81 -30.22
N ASN A 49 17.49 31.09 -29.17
CA ASN A 49 16.79 29.92 -28.66
C ASN A 49 16.48 30.02 -27.16
N PRO A 50 15.31 30.55 -26.76
CA PRO A 50 14.90 30.67 -25.36
C PRO A 50 14.60 29.32 -24.68
N ASN A 51 14.42 28.25 -25.48
CA ASN A 51 14.16 26.88 -25.03
C ASN A 51 15.44 26.02 -25.05
N LYS A 52 16.62 26.65 -25.09
CA LYS A 52 17.90 25.94 -25.08
C LYS A 52 17.99 24.97 -23.90
N LEU A 53 18.55 23.80 -24.20
CA LEU A 53 18.77 22.72 -23.23
C LEU A 53 20.22 22.78 -22.75
N MET A 54 20.40 22.68 -21.44
CA MET A 54 21.64 22.96 -20.72
C MET A 54 22.20 21.67 -20.11
N GLY A 55 23.51 21.48 -20.26
CA GLY A 55 24.25 20.35 -19.72
C GLY A 55 23.87 18.99 -20.34
N LYS A 56 24.55 17.93 -19.89
CA LYS A 56 24.33 16.55 -20.39
C LYS A 56 22.91 16.04 -20.15
N GLN A 57 22.24 16.56 -19.13
CA GLN A 57 20.86 16.18 -18.78
C GLN A 57 19.80 17.00 -19.54
N GLN A 58 20.23 17.93 -20.39
CA GLN A 58 19.35 18.71 -21.27
C GLN A 58 18.26 19.50 -20.52
N PHE A 59 18.64 20.22 -19.47
CA PHE A 59 17.69 21.06 -18.72
C PHE A 59 17.32 22.32 -19.51
N PRO A 60 16.04 22.61 -19.79
CA PRO A 60 15.67 23.86 -20.44
C PRO A 60 16.03 25.07 -19.57
N LEU A 61 16.38 26.22 -20.14
CA LEU A 61 16.68 27.44 -19.35
C LEU A 61 15.57 27.80 -18.35
N LEU A 62 14.31 27.59 -18.74
CA LEU A 62 13.15 27.83 -17.89
C LEU A 62 13.21 26.99 -16.60
N TYR A 63 13.85 25.82 -16.58
CA TYR A 63 14.01 25.01 -15.37
C TYR A 63 14.71 25.77 -14.24
N PHE A 64 15.66 26.66 -14.56
CA PHE A 64 16.40 27.42 -13.54
C PHE A 64 15.57 28.51 -12.85
N THR A 65 14.37 28.82 -13.35
CA THR A 65 13.43 29.69 -12.63
C THR A 65 12.86 28.99 -11.39
N LEU A 66 12.79 27.65 -11.35
CA LEU A 66 12.43 26.89 -10.14
C LEU A 66 13.44 27.14 -9.03
N ILE A 67 14.73 27.13 -9.37
CA ILE A 67 15.84 27.24 -8.42
C ILE A 67 15.94 28.66 -7.88
N THR A 68 15.83 29.66 -8.77
CA THR A 68 16.02 31.06 -8.40
C THR A 68 14.76 31.69 -7.78
N GLY A 69 13.57 31.25 -8.19
CA GLY A 69 12.29 31.82 -7.78
C GLY A 69 12.10 33.30 -8.18
N LYS A 70 12.90 33.81 -9.11
CA LYS A 70 12.91 35.23 -9.48
C LYS A 70 11.89 35.52 -10.58
N GLU A 71 10.95 36.42 -10.28
CA GLU A 71 9.94 36.85 -11.25
C GLU A 71 10.58 37.48 -12.50
N SER A 72 11.59 38.32 -12.30
CA SER A 72 12.29 39.01 -13.38
C SER A 72 12.98 38.07 -14.37
N LEU A 73 13.57 36.96 -13.90
CA LEU A 73 14.12 35.92 -14.77
C LEU A 73 13.02 35.21 -15.57
N THR A 74 11.91 34.86 -14.92
CA THR A 74 10.77 34.19 -15.56
C THR A 74 10.17 35.07 -16.66
N GLN A 75 9.98 36.37 -16.38
CA GLN A 75 9.48 37.35 -17.35
C GLN A 75 10.45 37.53 -18.52
N LEU A 76 11.77 37.65 -18.26
CA LEU A 76 12.78 37.77 -19.32
C LEU A 76 12.72 36.58 -20.28
N LEU A 77 12.74 35.35 -19.75
CA LEU A 77 12.71 34.14 -20.58
C LEU A 77 11.40 34.04 -21.38
N LYS A 78 10.25 34.34 -20.77
CA LYS A 78 8.95 34.36 -21.44
C LYS A 78 8.90 35.41 -22.56
N ASN A 79 9.38 36.63 -22.31
CA ASN A 79 9.45 37.71 -23.31
C ASN A 79 10.34 37.33 -24.50
N ARG A 80 11.32 36.46 -24.29
CA ARG A 80 12.18 35.91 -25.34
C ARG A 80 11.60 34.67 -26.03
N GLY A 81 10.40 34.23 -25.68
CA GLY A 81 9.68 33.14 -26.32
C GLY A 81 9.79 31.77 -25.63
N ALA A 82 10.26 31.72 -24.38
CA ALA A 82 10.22 30.48 -23.61
C ALA A 82 8.77 30.06 -23.34
N ASP A 83 8.46 28.79 -23.58
CA ASP A 83 7.13 28.24 -23.29
C ASP A 83 7.02 27.89 -21.80
N ILE A 84 6.25 28.67 -21.04
CA ILE A 84 6.00 28.44 -19.61
C ILE A 84 5.31 27.08 -19.34
N ASN A 85 4.69 26.49 -20.36
CA ASN A 85 4.03 25.18 -20.29
C ASN A 85 4.90 24.04 -20.80
N PHE A 86 6.17 24.31 -21.10
CA PHE A 86 7.12 23.30 -21.56
C PHE A 86 7.16 22.11 -20.59
N LYS A 87 7.22 20.90 -21.16
CA LYS A 87 7.29 19.65 -20.41
C LYS A 87 8.72 19.13 -20.37
N PHE A 88 9.34 19.18 -19.20
CA PHE A 88 10.62 18.50 -18.95
C PHE A 88 10.35 17.16 -18.28
N GLN A 89 10.83 16.06 -18.87
CA GLN A 89 10.54 14.69 -18.41
C GLN A 89 9.03 14.48 -18.16
N ASN A 90 8.21 15.01 -19.09
CA ASN A 90 6.74 14.95 -19.05
C ASN A 90 6.08 15.68 -17.85
N LYS A 91 6.80 16.60 -17.19
CA LYS A 91 6.26 17.47 -16.13
C LYS A 91 6.37 18.94 -16.55
N THR A 92 5.31 19.71 -16.32
CA THR A 92 5.36 21.18 -16.47
C THR A 92 6.13 21.79 -15.29
N ILE A 93 6.62 23.01 -15.47
CA ILE A 93 7.30 23.73 -14.39
C ILE A 93 6.40 23.97 -13.17
N LEU A 94 5.10 24.19 -13.39
CA LEU A 94 4.12 24.31 -12.32
C LEU A 94 4.01 23.01 -11.49
N LYS A 95 4.01 21.84 -12.13
CA LYS A 95 3.99 20.56 -11.40
C LYS A 95 5.28 20.29 -10.64
N LEU A 96 6.43 20.73 -11.17
CA LEU A 96 7.70 20.66 -10.45
C LEU A 96 7.67 21.55 -9.19
N ALA A 97 7.14 22.77 -9.29
CA ALA A 97 6.95 23.64 -8.12
C ALA A 97 6.03 23.01 -7.05
N VAL A 98 4.96 22.33 -7.46
CA VAL A 98 4.07 21.57 -6.55
C VAL A 98 4.83 20.45 -5.84
N PHE A 99 5.66 19.70 -6.56
CA PHE A 99 6.49 18.62 -6.02
C PHE A 99 7.57 19.14 -5.05
N GLU A 100 8.15 20.31 -5.34
CA GLU A 100 9.14 20.98 -4.47
C GLU A 100 8.49 21.64 -3.24
N GLU A 101 7.17 21.69 -3.18
CA GLU A 101 6.37 22.39 -2.17
C GLU A 101 6.66 23.90 -2.10
N ASN A 102 7.00 24.51 -3.24
CA ASN A 102 7.33 25.94 -3.32
C ASN A 102 6.11 26.76 -3.77
N ILE A 103 5.37 27.30 -2.79
CA ILE A 103 4.15 28.09 -3.03
C ILE A 103 4.43 29.36 -3.82
N THR A 104 5.53 30.05 -3.54
CA THR A 104 5.94 31.26 -4.28
C THR A 104 6.14 30.97 -5.76
N ASN A 105 6.79 29.85 -6.10
CA ASN A 105 6.94 29.43 -7.49
C ASN A 105 5.61 29.06 -8.14
N ILE A 106 4.68 28.41 -7.41
CA ILE A 106 3.34 28.12 -7.92
C ILE A 106 2.62 29.41 -8.33
N GLU A 107 2.57 30.39 -7.42
CA GLU A 107 1.95 31.71 -7.67
C GLU A 107 2.63 32.44 -8.83
N LEU A 108 3.97 32.45 -8.84
CA LEU A 108 4.77 33.09 -9.87
C LEU A 108 4.47 32.50 -11.26
N PHE A 109 4.48 31.19 -11.40
CA PHE A 109 4.27 30.54 -12.70
C PHE A 109 2.85 30.70 -13.19
N VAL A 110 1.84 30.61 -12.31
CA VAL A 110 0.44 30.88 -12.69
C VAL A 110 0.28 32.33 -13.11
N LYS A 111 0.83 33.30 -12.36
CA LYS A 111 0.86 34.73 -12.73
C LYS A 111 1.51 34.96 -14.10
N ASN A 112 2.51 34.16 -14.45
CA ASN A 112 3.20 34.22 -15.74
C ASN A 112 2.54 33.38 -16.86
N GLY A 113 1.34 32.83 -16.64
CA GLY A 113 0.55 32.16 -17.68
C GLY A 113 0.78 30.64 -17.79
N ALA A 114 1.35 30.00 -16.77
CA ALA A 114 1.32 28.54 -16.67
C ALA A 114 -0.13 28.06 -16.62
N ASN A 115 -0.46 27.06 -17.43
CA ASN A 115 -1.77 26.44 -17.45
C ASN A 115 -1.98 25.64 -16.15
N ILE A 116 -2.76 26.24 -15.24
CA ILE A 116 -3.07 25.69 -13.92
C ILE A 116 -3.79 24.34 -13.95
N ASN A 117 -4.39 24.00 -15.10
CA ASN A 117 -5.15 22.78 -15.31
C ASN A 117 -4.45 21.77 -16.23
N GLN A 118 -3.20 22.00 -16.65
CA GLN A 118 -2.52 21.13 -17.61
C GLN A 118 -2.27 19.73 -17.03
N PRO A 119 -2.89 18.66 -17.56
CA PRO A 119 -2.60 17.30 -17.12
C PRO A 119 -1.23 16.82 -17.62
N ASP A 120 -0.62 15.91 -16.85
CA ASP A 120 0.52 15.09 -17.29
C ASP A 120 0.05 13.86 -18.09
N SER A 121 0.98 12.97 -18.46
CA SER A 121 0.63 11.74 -19.18
C SER A 121 -0.21 10.75 -18.36
N ALA A 122 -0.27 10.90 -17.03
CA ALA A 122 -1.16 10.13 -16.17
C ALA A 122 -2.52 10.82 -15.99
N PHE A 123 -2.77 11.90 -16.73
CA PHE A 123 -3.96 12.75 -16.66
C PHE A 123 -4.12 13.54 -15.34
N TYR A 124 -3.09 13.61 -14.49
CA TYR A 124 -3.15 14.36 -13.24
C TYR A 124 -2.88 15.84 -13.47
N THR A 125 -3.83 16.69 -13.08
CA THR A 125 -3.63 18.15 -13.01
C THR A 125 -2.63 18.52 -11.90
N PRO A 126 -2.12 19.77 -11.89
CA PRO A 126 -1.34 20.29 -10.77
C PRO A 126 -2.07 20.14 -9.43
N LEU A 127 -3.37 20.44 -9.38
CA LEU A 127 -4.19 20.31 -8.17
C LEU A 127 -4.27 18.85 -7.69
N MET A 128 -4.55 17.89 -8.59
CA MET A 128 -4.52 16.46 -8.24
C MET A 128 -3.14 16.00 -7.75
N SER A 129 -2.07 16.59 -8.29
CA SER A 129 -0.70 16.28 -7.86
C SER A 129 -0.39 16.84 -6.48
N ALA A 130 -0.87 18.05 -6.17
CA ALA A 130 -0.76 18.65 -4.84
C ALA A 130 -1.46 17.77 -3.79
N VAL A 131 -2.65 17.25 -4.11
CA VAL A 131 -3.34 16.27 -3.24
C VAL A 131 -2.53 14.99 -3.10
N LYS A 132 -2.08 14.38 -4.21
CA LYS A 132 -1.27 13.15 -4.20
C LYS A 132 0.00 13.26 -3.33
N TYR A 133 0.66 14.42 -3.34
CA TYR A 133 1.85 14.67 -2.52
C TYR A 133 1.53 15.18 -1.10
N ARG A 134 0.24 15.22 -0.72
CA ARG A 134 -0.25 15.75 0.56
C ARG A 134 0.21 17.19 0.85
N ASN A 135 0.41 17.99 -0.20
CA ASN A 135 0.84 19.38 -0.08
C ASN A 135 -0.38 20.29 0.13
N THR A 136 -0.85 20.39 1.37
CA THR A 136 -2.06 21.14 1.75
C THR A 136 -2.00 22.61 1.35
N ALA A 137 -0.83 23.24 1.47
CA ALA A 137 -0.61 24.62 1.06
C ALA A 137 -0.74 24.81 -0.46
N ALA A 138 -0.19 23.89 -1.27
CA ALA A 138 -0.38 23.95 -2.72
C ALA A 138 -1.84 23.67 -3.11
N VAL A 139 -2.54 22.79 -2.39
CA VAL A 139 -3.97 22.52 -2.63
C VAL A 139 -4.79 23.80 -2.44
N SER A 140 -4.62 24.53 -1.33
CA SER A 140 -5.36 25.78 -1.10
C SER A 140 -4.95 26.87 -2.08
N THR A 141 -3.65 27.07 -2.32
CA THR A 141 -3.16 28.07 -3.28
C THR A 141 -3.68 27.82 -4.69
N LEU A 142 -3.61 26.59 -5.20
CA LEU A 142 -4.08 26.29 -6.55
C LEU A 142 -5.59 26.51 -6.70
N ILE A 143 -6.40 26.18 -5.68
CA ILE A 143 -7.84 26.45 -5.70
C ILE A 143 -8.10 27.96 -5.71
N ASN A 144 -7.41 28.73 -4.86
CA ASN A 144 -7.53 30.20 -4.82
C ASN A 144 -7.10 30.87 -6.13
N LEU A 145 -6.16 30.26 -6.86
CA LEU A 145 -5.70 30.69 -8.18
C LEU A 145 -6.60 30.21 -9.34
N GLY A 146 -7.72 29.53 -9.06
CA GLY A 146 -8.71 29.13 -10.07
C GLY A 146 -8.47 27.76 -10.71
N ALA A 147 -7.78 26.83 -10.04
CA ALA A 147 -7.68 25.45 -10.50
C ALA A 147 -9.07 24.80 -10.56
N ASN A 148 -9.33 24.03 -11.62
CA ASN A 148 -10.61 23.36 -11.82
C ASN A 148 -10.77 22.18 -10.86
N ILE A 149 -11.57 22.38 -9.81
CA ILE A 149 -11.89 21.35 -8.82
C ILE A 149 -12.76 20.21 -9.38
N HIS A 150 -13.40 20.41 -10.53
CA HIS A 150 -14.31 19.45 -11.18
C HIS A 150 -13.67 18.70 -12.36
N TYR A 151 -12.37 18.89 -12.62
CA TYR A 151 -11.68 18.10 -13.63
C TYR A 151 -11.76 16.60 -13.28
N ALA A 152 -12.06 15.79 -14.30
CA ALA A 152 -12.06 14.34 -14.22
C ALA A 152 -11.10 13.75 -15.27
N THR A 153 -10.31 12.76 -14.87
CA THR A 153 -9.49 11.97 -15.80
C THR A 153 -10.37 11.13 -16.73
N PRO A 154 -9.82 10.51 -17.79
CA PRO A 154 -10.57 9.55 -18.61
C PRO A 154 -11.20 8.40 -17.81
N ASP A 155 -10.54 7.97 -16.72
CA ASP A 155 -11.08 6.98 -15.76
C ASP A 155 -12.05 7.60 -14.74
N SER A 156 -12.56 8.79 -15.04
CA SER A 156 -13.48 9.59 -14.23
C SER A 156 -12.91 10.03 -12.87
N LEU A 157 -11.61 9.89 -12.61
CA LEU A 157 -10.98 10.26 -11.33
C LEU A 157 -10.97 11.78 -11.16
N THR A 158 -11.50 12.28 -10.04
CA THR A 158 -11.53 13.70 -9.66
C THR A 158 -10.50 13.99 -8.58
N VAL A 159 -10.27 15.28 -8.27
CA VAL A 159 -9.40 15.67 -7.15
C VAL A 159 -9.89 15.11 -5.81
N LEU A 160 -11.21 15.03 -5.61
CA LEU A 160 -11.81 14.45 -4.41
C LEU A 160 -11.49 12.95 -4.32
N ASP A 161 -11.54 12.25 -5.45
CA ASP A 161 -11.21 10.83 -5.50
C ASP A 161 -9.74 10.59 -5.14
N VAL A 162 -8.82 11.44 -5.59
CA VAL A 162 -7.40 11.35 -5.19
C VAL A 162 -7.26 11.51 -3.67
N ALA A 163 -7.98 12.44 -3.04
CA ALA A 163 -7.92 12.61 -1.58
C ALA A 163 -8.47 11.39 -0.83
N ILE A 164 -9.54 10.76 -1.34
CA ILE A 164 -10.12 9.54 -0.76
C ILE A 164 -9.19 8.35 -0.94
N ILE A 165 -8.67 8.12 -2.15
CA ILE A 165 -7.80 6.98 -2.47
C ILE A 165 -6.52 7.00 -1.62
N TYR A 166 -5.96 8.17 -1.36
CA TYR A 166 -4.74 8.31 -0.57
C TYR A 166 -4.98 8.43 0.94
N GLY A 167 -6.24 8.39 1.40
CA GLY A 167 -6.57 8.45 2.82
C GLY A 167 -6.24 9.80 3.47
N TYR A 168 -6.55 10.92 2.81
CA TYR A 168 -6.28 12.27 3.33
C TYR A 168 -7.58 12.96 3.81
N PRO A 169 -8.09 12.64 5.02
CA PRO A 169 -9.38 13.11 5.49
C PRO A 169 -9.47 14.65 5.60
N GLU A 170 -8.38 15.34 5.94
CA GLU A 170 -8.37 16.80 6.03
C GLU A 170 -8.49 17.44 4.65
N ILE A 171 -7.75 16.93 3.66
CA ILE A 171 -7.82 17.41 2.27
C ILE A 171 -9.21 17.08 1.69
N ARG A 172 -9.75 15.89 1.95
CA ARG A 172 -11.10 15.49 1.55
C ARG A 172 -12.14 16.49 2.08
N THR A 173 -12.12 16.77 3.39
CA THR A 173 -13.04 17.72 4.02
C THR A 173 -12.91 19.12 3.44
N PHE A 174 -11.68 19.58 3.20
CA PHE A 174 -11.42 20.86 2.55
C PHE A 174 -11.98 20.90 1.11
N LEU A 175 -11.71 19.90 0.29
CA LEU A 175 -12.23 19.84 -1.09
C LEU A 175 -13.76 19.86 -1.14
N LEU A 176 -14.42 19.13 -0.22
CA LEU A 176 -15.88 19.15 -0.09
C LEU A 176 -16.39 20.55 0.28
N SER A 177 -15.71 21.27 1.18
CA SER A 177 -16.08 22.65 1.54
C SER A 177 -15.87 23.65 0.40
N GLN A 178 -14.93 23.35 -0.52
CA GLN A 178 -14.72 24.10 -1.76
C GLN A 178 -15.67 23.68 -2.90
N GLY A 179 -16.64 22.80 -2.63
CA GLY A 179 -17.68 22.40 -3.59
C GLY A 179 -17.33 21.21 -4.46
N ALA A 180 -16.23 20.47 -4.19
CA ALA A 180 -15.96 19.20 -4.87
C ALA A 180 -17.11 18.21 -4.64
N LYS A 181 -17.42 17.38 -5.66
CA LYS A 181 -18.53 16.42 -5.61
C LYS A 181 -18.05 15.03 -5.99
N ARG A 182 -18.61 14.01 -5.34
CA ARG A 182 -18.45 12.62 -5.76
C ARG A 182 -19.12 12.44 -7.13
N THR A 183 -18.46 11.73 -8.02
CA THR A 183 -19.00 11.35 -9.33
C THR A 183 -19.34 9.87 -9.33
N ARG A 184 -20.42 9.49 -10.01
CA ARG A 184 -20.81 8.08 -10.15
C ARG A 184 -19.77 7.35 -10.98
N LYS A 185 -19.32 6.20 -10.50
CA LYS A 185 -18.33 5.32 -11.15
C LYS A 185 -19.01 4.09 -11.73
N LYS A 186 -18.54 3.64 -12.88
CA LYS A 186 -19.05 2.41 -13.50
C LYS A 186 -18.47 1.18 -12.79
N THR A 187 -19.35 0.36 -12.25
CA THR A 187 -19.08 -0.99 -11.74
C THR A 187 -20.33 -1.81 -12.02
N VAL A 188 -20.21 -3.01 -12.58
CA VAL A 188 -21.35 -3.82 -13.05
C VAL A 188 -21.21 -5.24 -12.55
N ASN A 189 -22.33 -5.88 -12.22
CA ASN A 189 -22.41 -7.28 -11.78
C ASN A 189 -21.41 -7.66 -10.68
N PHE A 190 -21.09 -6.72 -9.80
CA PHE A 190 -20.15 -6.93 -8.70
C PHE A 190 -20.88 -6.93 -7.36
N VAL A 191 -20.59 -7.92 -6.52
CA VAL A 191 -21.15 -8.10 -5.19
C VAL A 191 -20.01 -8.21 -4.17
N ASP A 192 -20.13 -7.46 -3.09
CA ASP A 192 -19.22 -7.49 -1.96
C ASP A 192 -20.00 -7.74 -0.66
N GLY A 193 -19.68 -8.84 0.01
CA GLY A 193 -20.35 -9.29 1.23
C GLY A 193 -20.18 -10.79 1.52
N PRO A 194 -20.85 -11.30 2.57
CA PRO A 194 -21.69 -10.53 3.49
C PRO A 194 -20.84 -9.74 4.51
N HIS A 195 -21.29 -8.54 4.83
CA HIS A 195 -20.75 -7.70 5.89
C HIS A 195 -21.60 -7.86 7.14
N LEU A 196 -21.07 -8.56 8.14
CA LEU A 196 -21.73 -8.75 9.43
C LEU A 196 -21.32 -7.66 10.42
N LYS A 197 -22.31 -7.02 11.06
CA LYS A 197 -22.09 -5.95 12.04
C LYS A 197 -22.84 -6.23 13.34
N PHE A 198 -22.16 -6.05 14.46
CA PHE A 198 -22.75 -6.08 15.79
C PHE A 198 -23.54 -4.80 16.05
N THR A 199 -24.80 -4.92 16.47
CA THR A 199 -25.60 -3.80 16.97
C THR A 199 -25.18 -3.45 18.41
N PRO A 200 -25.55 -2.27 18.94
CA PRO A 200 -25.29 -1.93 20.35
C PRO A 200 -25.86 -2.95 21.35
N GLU A 201 -26.97 -3.61 21.01
CA GLU A 201 -27.60 -4.68 21.79
C GLU A 201 -26.90 -6.05 21.63
N GLY A 202 -25.83 -6.10 20.83
CA GLY A 202 -25.02 -7.27 20.54
C GLY A 202 -25.61 -8.21 19.48
N ASN A 203 -26.70 -7.85 18.80
CA ASN A 203 -27.25 -8.66 17.71
C ASN A 203 -26.37 -8.55 16.45
N LEU A 204 -26.49 -9.49 15.52
CA LEU A 204 -25.82 -9.41 14.22
C LEU A 204 -26.79 -8.94 13.14
N THR A 205 -26.31 -8.02 12.31
CA THR A 205 -26.96 -7.60 11.07
C THR A 205 -26.07 -7.98 9.90
N ALA A 206 -26.66 -8.46 8.81
CA ALA A 206 -25.97 -8.85 7.61
C ALA A 206 -26.33 -7.92 6.46
N SER A 207 -25.35 -7.51 5.67
CA SER A 207 -25.59 -6.72 4.46
C SER A 207 -24.62 -7.04 3.34
N GLU A 208 -25.01 -6.80 2.10
CA GLU A 208 -24.14 -6.86 0.93
C GLU A 208 -24.18 -5.53 0.17
N LEU A 209 -23.08 -5.19 -0.50
CA LEU A 209 -23.03 -4.11 -1.47
C LEU A 209 -23.05 -4.75 -2.85
N LYS A 210 -23.91 -4.27 -3.75
CA LYS A 210 -24.02 -4.84 -5.11
C LYS A 210 -24.20 -3.78 -6.17
N SER A 211 -23.76 -4.12 -7.37
CA SER A 211 -24.04 -3.42 -8.62
C SER A 211 -24.76 -4.35 -9.60
N ASP A 212 -25.80 -3.84 -10.27
CA ASP A 212 -26.48 -4.57 -11.34
C ASP A 212 -25.76 -4.39 -12.70
N GLU A 213 -26.32 -4.97 -13.76
CA GLU A 213 -25.80 -4.87 -15.13
C GLU A 213 -25.76 -3.42 -15.67
N ASN A 214 -26.62 -2.55 -15.14
CA ASN A 214 -26.71 -1.14 -15.47
C ASN A 214 -25.79 -0.27 -14.59
N GLY A 215 -25.07 -0.89 -13.66
CA GLY A 215 -24.19 -0.27 -12.69
C GLY A 215 -24.93 0.55 -11.63
N ASN A 216 -26.20 0.25 -11.36
CA ASN A 216 -26.91 0.78 -10.20
C ASN A 216 -26.40 0.07 -8.96
N THR A 217 -25.91 0.85 -8.00
CA THR A 217 -25.33 0.34 -6.76
C THR A 217 -26.31 0.45 -5.62
N LYS A 218 -26.40 -0.59 -4.78
CA LYS A 218 -27.22 -0.58 -3.57
C LYS A 218 -26.56 -1.37 -2.46
N ARG A 219 -26.87 -0.99 -1.21
CA ARG A 219 -26.64 -1.82 -0.03
C ARG A 219 -27.94 -2.56 0.29
N LEU A 220 -27.88 -3.88 0.38
CA LEU A 220 -29.01 -4.71 0.78
C LEU A 220 -28.78 -5.29 2.16
N ASN A 221 -29.81 -5.32 2.98
CA ASN A 221 -29.81 -6.15 4.19
C ASN A 221 -30.13 -7.59 3.79
N LEU A 222 -29.45 -8.54 4.41
CA LEU A 222 -29.64 -9.96 4.16
C LEU A 222 -30.48 -10.58 5.29
N SER A 223 -31.50 -11.32 4.91
CA SER A 223 -32.22 -12.23 5.80
C SER A 223 -31.42 -13.52 6.04
N GLU A 224 -31.79 -14.30 7.06
CA GLU A 224 -31.14 -15.59 7.34
C GLU A 224 -31.16 -16.56 6.13
N PRO A 225 -32.27 -16.74 5.38
CA PRO A 225 -32.24 -17.56 4.16
C PRO A 225 -31.27 -17.05 3.09
N GLU A 226 -31.15 -15.73 2.92
CA GLU A 226 -30.22 -15.15 1.94
C GLU A 226 -28.76 -15.30 2.36
N LEU A 227 -28.49 -15.26 3.67
CA LEU A 227 -27.15 -15.52 4.20
C LEU A 227 -26.68 -16.95 3.89
N GLN A 228 -27.59 -17.92 3.78
CA GLN A 228 -27.25 -19.30 3.41
C GLN A 228 -26.69 -19.44 2.00
N ASN A 229 -26.92 -18.48 1.10
CA ASN A 229 -26.27 -18.45 -0.22
C ASN A 229 -24.73 -18.34 -0.10
N TYR A 230 -24.23 -17.91 1.06
CA TYR A 230 -22.82 -17.75 1.36
C TYR A 230 -22.22 -18.93 2.16
N ALA A 231 -23.02 -19.95 2.50
CA ALA A 231 -22.63 -21.04 3.41
C ALA A 231 -21.42 -21.88 2.93
N SER A 232 -21.08 -21.80 1.65
CA SER A 232 -19.88 -22.46 1.11
C SER A 232 -18.60 -21.94 1.75
N PHE A 233 -18.49 -20.65 2.05
CA PHE A 233 -17.30 -20.04 2.66
C PHE A 233 -17.56 -19.22 3.92
N VAL A 234 -18.83 -18.92 4.24
CA VAL A 234 -19.22 -18.29 5.52
C VAL A 234 -19.66 -19.39 6.48
N PRO A 235 -19.07 -19.50 7.68
CA PRO A 235 -19.54 -20.47 8.66
C PRO A 235 -20.91 -20.07 9.21
N ALA A 236 -21.68 -21.03 9.71
CA ALA A 236 -22.96 -20.77 10.36
C ALA A 236 -22.73 -19.90 11.62
N ILE A 237 -22.95 -18.59 11.51
CA ILE A 237 -22.71 -17.61 12.57
C ILE A 237 -24.03 -16.98 13.00
N ASN A 238 -24.24 -16.90 14.31
CA ASN A 238 -25.30 -16.16 14.98
C ASN A 238 -24.70 -15.33 16.14
N LYS A 239 -25.54 -14.56 16.85
CA LYS A 239 -25.10 -13.70 17.97
C LYS A 239 -24.25 -14.44 19.01
N GLN A 240 -24.69 -15.63 19.42
CA GLN A 240 -24.07 -16.38 20.50
C GLN A 240 -22.71 -16.91 20.08
N ASN A 241 -22.65 -17.68 19.00
CA ASN A 241 -21.40 -18.29 18.56
C ASN A 241 -20.39 -17.26 18.02
N ALA A 242 -20.84 -16.11 17.49
CA ALA A 242 -19.96 -15.03 17.09
C ALA A 242 -19.23 -14.44 18.29
N SER A 243 -19.95 -14.22 19.39
CA SER A 243 -19.39 -13.67 20.62
C SER A 243 -18.42 -14.67 21.27
N GLU A 244 -18.82 -15.94 21.35
CA GLU A 244 -17.96 -17.03 21.84
C GLU A 244 -16.68 -17.15 21.01
N TYR A 245 -16.79 -17.13 19.68
CA TYR A 245 -15.63 -17.18 18.79
C TYR A 245 -14.73 -15.95 18.96
N MET A 246 -15.28 -14.75 19.01
CA MET A 246 -14.50 -13.54 19.25
C MET A 246 -13.77 -13.58 20.60
N ASN A 247 -14.37 -14.18 21.63
CA ASN A 247 -13.74 -14.34 22.94
C ASN A 247 -12.64 -15.41 22.95
N SER A 248 -12.70 -16.40 22.05
CA SER A 248 -11.64 -17.39 21.88
C SER A 248 -10.34 -16.83 21.28
N ILE A 249 -10.34 -15.57 20.87
CA ILE A 249 -9.18 -14.86 20.30
C ILE A 249 -8.76 -13.76 21.31
N PRO A 250 -7.49 -13.70 21.77
CA PRO A 250 -6.30 -14.18 21.09
C PRO A 250 -5.86 -15.61 21.45
N GLN A 251 -5.49 -16.35 20.42
CA GLN A 251 -4.78 -17.63 20.51
C GLN A 251 -3.32 -17.41 20.99
N PRO A 252 -2.60 -18.43 21.49
CA PRO A 252 -1.17 -18.34 21.83
C PRO A 252 -0.29 -17.82 20.68
N SER A 253 0.85 -17.20 20.99
CA SER A 253 1.82 -16.72 19.98
C SER A 253 2.96 -17.72 19.72
N ILE A 254 3.09 -18.76 20.54
CA ILE A 254 4.11 -19.80 20.44
C ILE A 254 3.43 -21.18 20.45
N TYR A 255 3.86 -22.04 19.53
CA TYR A 255 3.42 -23.42 19.40
C TYR A 255 4.61 -24.35 19.20
N SER A 256 4.52 -25.54 19.78
CA SER A 256 5.48 -26.64 19.60
C SER A 256 4.78 -27.89 19.07
N ASP A 257 5.57 -28.85 18.62
CA ASP A 257 5.13 -30.21 18.26
C ASP A 257 4.02 -30.26 17.19
N VAL A 258 4.00 -29.27 16.30
CA VAL A 258 3.06 -29.23 15.18
C VAL A 258 3.61 -30.06 14.01
N GLU A 259 2.98 -31.19 13.72
CA GLU A 259 3.47 -32.12 12.69
C GLU A 259 3.43 -31.54 11.28
N LYS A 260 2.32 -30.89 10.91
CA LYS A 260 2.06 -30.37 9.57
C LYS A 260 1.75 -28.87 9.60
N ILE A 261 2.49 -28.09 8.84
CA ILE A 261 2.28 -26.65 8.68
C ILE A 261 2.23 -26.34 7.19
N ILE A 262 1.27 -25.53 6.75
CA ILE A 262 1.30 -24.92 5.42
C ILE A 262 1.17 -23.40 5.58
N ALA A 263 2.01 -22.65 4.87
CA ALA A 263 2.02 -21.19 4.92
C ALA A 263 1.88 -20.60 3.53
N VAL A 264 1.01 -19.60 3.42
CA VAL A 264 0.71 -18.81 2.23
C VAL A 264 0.78 -17.34 2.60
N GLY A 265 1.20 -16.47 1.70
CA GLY A 265 1.23 -15.02 1.93
C GLY A 265 0.72 -14.27 0.71
N ASP A 266 0.34 -13.00 0.88
CA ASP A 266 0.07 -12.07 -0.22
C ASP A 266 -1.05 -12.54 -1.16
N VAL A 267 -2.15 -13.02 -0.57
CA VAL A 267 -3.32 -13.53 -1.31
C VAL A 267 -3.96 -12.43 -2.15
N HIS A 268 -4.05 -11.19 -1.64
CA HIS A 268 -4.58 -10.03 -2.36
C HIS A 268 -5.92 -10.29 -3.06
N GLY A 269 -6.90 -10.82 -2.34
CA GLY A 269 -8.23 -11.11 -2.87
C GLY A 269 -8.29 -12.19 -3.97
N ASN A 270 -7.24 -13.00 -4.17
CA ASN A 270 -7.20 -14.12 -5.12
C ASN A 270 -7.77 -15.41 -4.51
N PHE A 271 -9.06 -15.38 -4.15
CA PHE A 271 -9.76 -16.48 -3.47
C PHE A 271 -9.68 -17.82 -4.23
N ASP A 272 -9.88 -17.82 -5.55
CA ASP A 272 -9.94 -19.07 -6.33
C ASP A 272 -8.57 -19.76 -6.35
N GLN A 273 -7.50 -18.99 -6.47
CA GLN A 273 -6.15 -19.51 -6.55
C GLN A 273 -5.69 -20.06 -5.19
N VAL A 274 -5.96 -19.34 -4.08
CA VAL A 274 -5.59 -19.83 -2.75
C VAL A 274 -6.44 -21.05 -2.35
N SER A 275 -7.74 -21.07 -2.66
CA SER A 275 -8.58 -22.23 -2.36
C SER A 275 -8.16 -23.45 -3.18
N ASN A 276 -7.89 -23.31 -4.48
CA ASN A 276 -7.35 -24.40 -5.30
C ASN A 276 -6.01 -24.94 -4.78
N LEU A 277 -5.09 -24.06 -4.38
CA LEU A 277 -3.82 -24.45 -3.77
C LEU A 277 -4.04 -25.29 -2.50
N LEU A 278 -4.96 -24.88 -1.63
CA LEU A 278 -5.30 -25.60 -0.40
C LEU A 278 -6.01 -26.93 -0.66
N ILE A 279 -6.93 -26.98 -1.64
CA ILE A 279 -7.64 -28.20 -2.06
C ILE A 279 -6.65 -29.23 -2.61
N ASN A 280 -5.81 -28.82 -3.56
CA ASN A 280 -4.88 -29.74 -4.22
C ASN A 280 -3.75 -30.20 -3.30
N ASN A 281 -3.48 -29.47 -2.21
CA ASN A 281 -2.60 -29.90 -1.12
C ASN A 281 -3.33 -30.59 0.04
N GLN A 282 -4.62 -30.88 -0.12
CA GLN A 282 -5.47 -31.62 0.82
C GLN A 282 -5.66 -30.97 2.19
N VAL A 283 -5.43 -29.65 2.28
CA VAL A 283 -5.65 -28.85 3.50
C VAL A 283 -7.14 -28.64 3.74
N ILE A 284 -7.90 -28.47 2.65
CA ILE A 284 -9.35 -28.35 2.65
C ILE A 284 -9.96 -29.25 1.57
N ASP A 285 -11.24 -29.59 1.69
CA ASP A 285 -12.00 -30.26 0.64
C ASP A 285 -12.57 -29.27 -0.41
N SER A 286 -13.20 -29.79 -1.46
CA SER A 286 -13.84 -28.98 -2.52
C SER A 286 -15.05 -28.17 -2.05
N ALA A 287 -15.56 -28.43 -0.85
CA ALA A 287 -16.60 -27.64 -0.19
C ALA A 287 -16.00 -26.64 0.82
N TYR A 288 -14.68 -26.41 0.74
CA TYR A 288 -13.91 -25.51 1.59
C TYR A 288 -14.00 -25.86 3.09
N ASN A 289 -14.07 -27.14 3.44
CA ASN A 289 -14.00 -27.60 4.81
C ASN A 289 -12.60 -28.07 5.16
N TRP A 290 -12.19 -27.82 6.40
CA TRP A 290 -10.92 -28.26 6.94
C TRP A 290 -10.76 -29.79 6.92
N THR A 291 -9.72 -30.27 6.26
CA THR A 291 -9.33 -31.69 6.22
C THR A 291 -7.95 -31.94 6.82
N TRP A 292 -7.37 -30.93 7.47
CA TRP A 292 -5.96 -30.92 7.85
C TRP A 292 -5.66 -31.40 9.28
N GLY A 293 -6.66 -31.98 9.98
CA GLY A 293 -6.51 -32.53 11.33
C GLY A 293 -5.91 -31.51 12.29
N LYS A 294 -4.86 -31.92 13.03
CA LYS A 294 -4.11 -31.07 13.97
C LYS A 294 -3.08 -30.15 13.31
N GLY A 295 -3.06 -30.05 11.99
CA GLY A 295 -2.10 -29.22 11.28
C GLY A 295 -2.37 -27.72 11.47
N HIS A 296 -1.40 -26.90 11.13
CA HIS A 296 -1.51 -25.44 11.18
C HIS A 296 -1.48 -24.85 9.77
N LEU A 297 -2.39 -23.92 9.47
CA LEU A 297 -2.38 -23.10 8.26
C LEU A 297 -2.02 -21.66 8.63
N VAL A 298 -1.03 -21.06 7.97
CA VAL A 298 -0.58 -19.70 8.24
C VAL A 298 -0.82 -18.82 7.01
N PHE A 299 -1.66 -17.79 7.16
CA PHE A 299 -1.78 -16.68 6.22
C PHE A 299 -0.84 -15.55 6.68
N ILE A 300 0.25 -15.35 5.95
CA ILE A 300 1.29 -14.35 6.23
C ILE A 300 0.85 -12.96 5.70
N GLY A 301 -0.30 -12.48 6.16
CA GLY A 301 -0.84 -11.15 5.81
C GLY A 301 -1.21 -10.93 4.35
N ASP A 302 -1.61 -9.70 4.05
CA ASP A 302 -1.94 -9.22 2.71
C ASP A 302 -3.07 -10.00 2.03
N ILE A 303 -4.18 -10.13 2.75
CA ILE A 303 -5.46 -10.61 2.21
C ILE A 303 -6.16 -9.52 1.40
N PHE A 304 -6.03 -8.27 1.85
CA PHE A 304 -6.64 -7.10 1.24
C PHE A 304 -6.00 -6.68 -0.10
N ASP A 305 -6.73 -5.84 -0.82
CA ASP A 305 -6.31 -5.12 -2.02
C ASP A 305 -6.02 -5.97 -3.28
N ARG A 306 -5.89 -5.28 -4.41
CA ARG A 306 -5.62 -5.76 -5.78
C ARG A 306 -6.71 -6.66 -6.37
N GLY A 307 -7.04 -7.79 -5.74
CA GLY A 307 -8.06 -8.73 -6.20
C GLY A 307 -9.48 -8.36 -5.77
N GLU A 308 -10.44 -9.14 -6.25
CA GLU A 308 -11.87 -8.82 -6.16
C GLU A 308 -12.67 -9.75 -5.23
N LYS A 309 -12.00 -10.65 -4.50
CA LYS A 309 -12.63 -11.62 -3.58
C LYS A 309 -12.06 -11.55 -2.15
N VAL A 310 -11.71 -10.36 -1.67
CA VAL A 310 -11.16 -10.11 -0.33
C VAL A 310 -12.11 -10.61 0.77
N THR A 311 -13.39 -10.20 0.72
CA THR A 311 -14.40 -10.56 1.71
C THR A 311 -14.61 -12.08 1.78
N GLN A 312 -14.62 -12.76 0.62
CA GLN A 312 -14.72 -14.21 0.52
C GLN A 312 -13.50 -14.92 1.13
N THR A 313 -12.29 -14.42 0.87
CA THR A 313 -11.07 -14.94 1.49
C THR A 313 -11.08 -14.79 3.00
N LEU A 314 -11.50 -13.62 3.52
CA LEU A 314 -11.61 -13.41 4.97
C LEU A 314 -12.62 -14.36 5.62
N TRP A 315 -13.77 -14.59 4.98
CA TRP A 315 -14.76 -15.56 5.47
C TRP A 315 -14.26 -16.99 5.45
N LEU A 316 -13.55 -17.40 4.39
CA LEU A 316 -12.88 -18.70 4.34
C LEU A 316 -11.91 -18.86 5.51
N ILE A 317 -11.10 -17.84 5.81
CA ILE A 317 -10.16 -17.87 6.94
C ILE A 317 -10.92 -18.07 8.27
N VAL A 318 -12.02 -17.34 8.49
CA VAL A 318 -12.86 -17.51 9.69
C VAL A 318 -13.45 -18.92 9.77
N LYS A 319 -14.03 -19.42 8.66
CA LYS A 319 -14.59 -20.77 8.57
C LYS A 319 -13.55 -21.83 8.93
N LEU A 320 -12.38 -21.76 8.31
CA LEU A 320 -11.30 -22.71 8.55
C LEU A 320 -10.74 -22.58 9.97
N SER A 321 -10.68 -21.38 10.53
CA SER A 321 -10.22 -21.17 11.92
C SER A 321 -11.12 -21.93 12.91
N LEU A 322 -12.44 -21.84 12.75
CA LEU A 322 -13.41 -22.57 13.57
C LEU A 322 -13.26 -24.09 13.43
N GLN A 323 -13.20 -24.58 12.19
CA GLN A 323 -13.10 -26.01 11.91
C GLN A 323 -11.75 -26.61 12.36
N ALA A 324 -10.66 -25.86 12.16
CA ALA A 324 -9.33 -26.27 12.60
C ALA A 324 -9.27 -26.39 14.13
N GLN A 325 -9.82 -25.41 14.86
CA GLN A 325 -9.87 -25.46 16.32
C GLN A 325 -10.64 -26.70 16.82
N GLN A 326 -11.76 -27.04 16.19
CA GLN A 326 -12.53 -28.25 16.52
C GLN A 326 -11.74 -29.55 16.24
N ALA A 327 -10.91 -29.55 15.20
CA ALA A 327 -10.04 -30.68 14.85
C ALA A 327 -8.73 -30.74 15.65
N GLY A 328 -8.49 -29.79 16.57
CA GLY A 328 -7.24 -29.67 17.33
C GLY A 328 -6.06 -29.11 16.51
N GLY A 329 -6.34 -28.49 15.37
CA GLY A 329 -5.40 -27.72 14.55
C GLY A 329 -5.60 -26.21 14.74
N ASN A 330 -5.04 -25.41 13.83
CA ASN A 330 -5.17 -23.96 13.92
C ASN A 330 -5.01 -23.25 12.57
N VAL A 331 -5.64 -22.08 12.44
CA VAL A 331 -5.42 -21.14 11.33
C VAL A 331 -4.89 -19.83 11.91
N HIS A 332 -3.75 -19.38 11.41
CA HIS A 332 -3.08 -18.15 11.84
C HIS A 332 -3.24 -17.12 10.73
N LEU A 333 -4.11 -16.12 10.94
CA LEU A 333 -4.05 -14.88 10.16
C LEU A 333 -3.04 -13.95 10.82
N LEU A 334 -1.98 -13.62 10.08
CA LEU A 334 -1.05 -12.57 10.45
C LEU A 334 -1.44 -11.25 9.78
N LEU A 335 -1.12 -10.13 10.42
CA LEU A 335 -1.33 -8.79 9.88
C LEU A 335 -0.22 -8.47 8.89
N GLY A 336 -0.62 -8.07 7.68
CA GLY A 336 0.24 -7.47 6.67
C GLY A 336 0.04 -5.97 6.55
N ASN A 337 0.78 -5.34 5.63
CA ASN A 337 0.63 -3.90 5.43
C ASN A 337 -0.69 -3.56 4.74
N HIS A 338 -1.27 -4.45 3.92
CA HIS A 338 -2.54 -4.17 3.25
C HIS A 338 -3.75 -4.25 4.21
N GLU A 339 -3.70 -5.07 5.27
CA GLU A 339 -4.69 -4.98 6.36
C GLU A 339 -4.64 -3.58 7.02
N LEU A 340 -3.42 -3.09 7.31
CA LEU A 340 -3.23 -1.76 7.87
C LEU A 340 -3.77 -0.67 6.94
N LEU A 341 -3.37 -0.66 5.66
CA LEU A 341 -3.77 0.35 4.68
C LEU A 341 -5.29 0.37 4.51
N ALA A 342 -5.91 -0.79 4.25
CA ALA A 342 -7.34 -0.88 4.00
C ALA A 342 -8.18 -0.43 5.21
N LEU A 343 -7.80 -0.82 6.42
CA LEU A 343 -8.55 -0.47 7.64
C LEU A 343 -8.28 0.96 8.14
N THR A 344 -7.22 1.61 7.67
CA THR A 344 -6.90 3.01 8.02
C THR A 344 -7.28 4.03 6.94
N GLY A 345 -7.85 3.55 5.82
CA GLY A 345 -8.42 4.41 4.77
C GLY A 345 -7.48 4.74 3.62
N ASP A 346 -6.38 3.99 3.46
CA ASP A 346 -5.50 4.10 2.30
C ASP A 346 -5.91 3.06 1.26
N TYR A 347 -6.51 3.54 0.17
CA TYR A 347 -7.11 2.70 -0.88
C TYR A 347 -6.30 2.70 -2.17
N ARG A 348 -5.02 3.09 -2.13
CA ARG A 348 -4.16 3.15 -3.33
C ARG A 348 -4.06 1.83 -4.09
N TYR A 349 -4.27 0.71 -3.39
CA TYR A 349 -4.20 -0.64 -3.95
C TYR A 349 -5.56 -1.34 -4.02
N LEU A 350 -6.63 -0.68 -3.56
CA LEU A 350 -7.97 -1.26 -3.52
C LEU A 350 -8.45 -1.54 -4.94
N HIS A 351 -9.02 -2.73 -5.16
CA HIS A 351 -9.58 -3.06 -6.46
C HIS A 351 -10.70 -2.09 -6.84
N LYS A 352 -10.70 -1.63 -8.10
CA LYS A 352 -11.60 -0.57 -8.58
C LYS A 352 -13.08 -0.85 -8.32
N ASN A 353 -13.50 -2.13 -8.33
CA ASN A 353 -14.91 -2.46 -8.12
C ASN A 353 -15.36 -2.19 -6.68
N TYR A 354 -14.52 -2.48 -5.67
CA TYR A 354 -14.78 -2.10 -4.28
C TYR A 354 -14.83 -0.60 -4.13
N TYR A 355 -13.82 0.11 -4.66
CA TYR A 355 -13.79 1.58 -4.62
C TYR A 355 -15.04 2.19 -5.27
N ASN A 356 -15.44 1.70 -6.45
CA ASN A 356 -16.59 2.20 -7.19
C ASN A 356 -17.92 1.94 -6.45
N LEU A 357 -18.09 0.74 -5.86
CA LEU A 357 -19.27 0.44 -5.03
C LEU A 357 -19.35 1.40 -3.83
N CYS A 358 -18.27 1.48 -3.05
CA CYS A 358 -18.17 2.33 -1.87
C CYS A 358 -18.40 3.81 -2.22
N ASN A 359 -17.75 4.32 -3.25
CA ASN A 359 -17.90 5.70 -3.69
C ASN A 359 -19.34 6.03 -4.12
N ASN A 360 -19.99 5.15 -4.90
CA ASN A 360 -21.36 5.38 -5.35
C ASN A 360 -22.39 5.34 -4.20
N LEU A 361 -22.07 4.62 -3.12
CA LEU A 361 -22.88 4.53 -1.91
C LEU A 361 -22.49 5.56 -0.84
N ALA A 362 -21.48 6.39 -1.10
CA ALA A 362 -20.88 7.30 -0.12
C ALA A 362 -20.47 6.61 1.19
N ILE A 363 -19.99 5.37 1.08
CA ILE A 363 -19.44 4.57 2.18
C ILE A 363 -17.93 4.55 2.03
N GLU A 364 -17.19 4.71 3.13
CA GLU A 364 -15.74 4.49 3.13
C GLU A 364 -15.44 2.99 3.26
N TYR A 365 -14.54 2.44 2.45
CA TYR A 365 -14.28 0.99 2.45
C TYR A 365 -13.85 0.47 3.83
N ALA A 366 -13.07 1.26 4.58
CA ALA A 366 -12.69 0.94 5.96
C ALA A 366 -13.89 0.79 6.92
N GLU A 367 -15.03 1.43 6.66
CA GLU A 367 -16.24 1.32 7.50
C GLU A 367 -16.86 -0.08 7.45
N LEU A 368 -16.66 -0.82 6.36
CA LEU A 368 -17.09 -2.22 6.23
C LEU A 368 -16.33 -3.13 7.20
N PHE A 369 -15.12 -2.72 7.61
CA PHE A 369 -14.20 -3.45 8.48
C PHE A 369 -13.88 -2.67 9.78
N ASN A 370 -14.81 -1.86 10.29
CA ASN A 370 -14.62 -1.13 11.55
C ASN A 370 -14.72 -2.05 12.79
N ASP A 371 -14.57 -1.48 13.98
CA ASP A 371 -14.58 -2.18 15.28
C ASP A 371 -15.94 -2.77 15.69
N SER A 372 -17.01 -2.42 14.99
CA SER A 372 -18.35 -3.00 15.15
C SER A 372 -18.64 -4.10 14.13
N SER A 373 -17.83 -4.22 13.06
CA SER A 373 -17.94 -5.31 12.10
C SER A 373 -17.31 -6.61 12.63
N PHE A 374 -17.86 -7.76 12.26
CA PHE A 374 -17.30 -9.05 12.64
C PHE A 374 -15.89 -9.23 12.08
N LEU A 375 -15.72 -9.03 10.77
CA LEU A 375 -14.41 -9.17 10.12
C LEU A 375 -13.41 -8.12 10.62
N GLY A 376 -13.84 -6.88 10.87
CA GLY A 376 -12.97 -5.85 11.44
C GLY A 376 -12.53 -6.14 12.88
N LYS A 377 -13.37 -6.75 13.71
CA LYS A 377 -12.97 -7.27 15.04
C LYS A 377 -12.00 -8.45 14.90
N PHE A 378 -12.29 -9.39 13.99
CA PHE A 378 -11.43 -10.55 13.71
C PHE A 378 -10.01 -10.12 13.33
N ILE A 379 -9.89 -9.17 12.38
CA ILE A 379 -8.61 -8.64 11.92
C ILE A 379 -7.88 -7.92 13.06
N ARG A 380 -8.55 -7.05 13.83
CA ARG A 380 -7.91 -6.33 14.96
C ARG A 380 -7.42 -7.25 16.09
N LYS A 381 -7.94 -8.47 16.16
CA LYS A 381 -7.49 -9.51 17.10
C LYS A 381 -6.43 -10.46 16.50
N SER A 382 -6.09 -10.30 15.23
CA SER A 382 -5.05 -11.07 14.55
C SER A 382 -3.65 -10.63 14.99
N LYS A 383 -2.67 -11.51 14.81
CA LYS A 383 -1.29 -11.30 15.32
C LYS A 383 -0.41 -10.65 14.25
N ILE A 384 0.68 -10.03 14.67
CA ILE A 384 1.74 -9.60 13.75
C ILE A 384 2.68 -10.77 13.44
N ALA A 385 3.00 -11.59 14.45
CA ALA A 385 3.90 -12.72 14.29
C ALA A 385 3.49 -13.92 15.15
N VAL A 386 3.88 -15.13 14.73
CA VAL A 386 3.68 -16.38 15.48
C VAL A 386 4.91 -17.27 15.35
N THR A 387 5.26 -17.97 16.42
CA THR A 387 6.33 -18.98 16.41
C THR A 387 5.74 -20.37 16.41
N ILE A 388 6.12 -21.22 15.46
CA ILE A 388 5.70 -22.63 15.40
C ILE A 388 6.93 -23.51 15.20
N ASN A 389 7.20 -24.43 16.14
CA ASN A 389 8.36 -25.34 16.12
C ASN A 389 9.72 -24.61 15.97
N GLY A 390 9.83 -23.42 16.56
CA GLY A 390 11.01 -22.56 16.43
C GLY A 390 11.15 -21.87 15.07
N ASN A 391 10.08 -21.74 14.29
CA ASN A 391 10.04 -20.89 13.09
C ASN A 391 9.16 -19.68 13.37
N LEU A 392 9.70 -18.47 13.22
CA LEU A 392 8.95 -17.22 13.35
C LEU A 392 8.30 -16.87 12.01
N PHE A 393 6.98 -16.83 11.95
CA PHE A 393 6.21 -16.36 10.81
C PHE A 393 5.80 -14.90 11.04
N VAL A 394 6.04 -14.05 10.05
CA VAL A 394 5.74 -12.60 10.08
C VAL A 394 5.53 -12.09 8.65
N HIS A 395 4.71 -11.07 8.45
CA HIS A 395 4.38 -10.60 7.09
C HIS A 395 5.60 -10.21 6.26
N ALA A 396 6.41 -9.24 6.68
CA ALA A 396 7.58 -8.79 5.93
C ALA A 396 8.90 -9.25 6.56
N GLY A 397 9.11 -8.97 7.85
CA GLY A 397 10.32 -9.41 8.55
C GLY A 397 10.63 -8.61 9.83
N ILE A 398 11.43 -9.16 10.72
CA ILE A 398 11.90 -8.43 11.92
C ILE A 398 13.23 -7.75 11.60
N SER A 399 13.27 -6.42 11.68
CA SER A 399 14.51 -5.65 11.51
C SER A 399 15.33 -5.60 12.81
N PRO A 400 16.63 -5.25 12.76
CA PRO A 400 17.40 -4.98 13.97
C PRO A 400 16.78 -3.89 14.86
N GLU A 401 16.16 -2.88 14.27
CA GLU A 401 15.48 -1.81 15.01
C GLU A 401 14.28 -2.35 15.81
N ILE A 402 13.47 -3.23 15.21
CA ILE A 402 12.38 -3.90 15.91
C ILE A 402 12.93 -4.82 16.99
N ALA A 403 13.96 -5.63 16.69
CA ALA A 403 14.58 -6.51 17.67
C ALA A 403 15.15 -5.76 18.87
N ASN A 404 15.63 -4.53 18.70
CA ASN A 404 16.13 -3.69 19.80
C ASN A 404 15.02 -3.10 20.68
N ASN A 405 13.79 -2.99 20.17
CA ASN A 405 12.67 -2.35 20.87
C ASN A 405 11.64 -3.35 21.42
N PHE A 406 11.69 -4.61 20.98
CA PHE A 406 10.76 -5.66 21.41
C PHE A 406 11.50 -6.93 21.83
N GLU A 407 11.32 -7.34 23.08
CA GLU A 407 11.97 -8.49 23.73
C GLU A 407 11.42 -9.84 23.27
N SER A 408 10.15 -9.92 22.89
CA SER A 408 9.54 -11.18 22.44
C SER A 408 8.45 -11.00 21.38
N VAL A 409 8.04 -12.10 20.75
CA VAL A 409 6.92 -12.12 19.79
C VAL A 409 5.60 -11.74 20.48
N GLU A 410 5.40 -12.13 21.74
CA GLU A 410 4.26 -11.70 22.55
C GLU A 410 4.24 -10.19 22.71
N GLN A 411 5.38 -9.56 23.01
CA GLN A 411 5.45 -8.11 23.17
C GLN A 411 5.12 -7.41 21.86
N ILE A 412 5.58 -7.91 20.70
CA ILE A 412 5.17 -7.38 19.39
C ILE A 412 3.64 -7.46 19.24
N ASN A 413 3.05 -8.61 19.55
CA ASN A 413 1.61 -8.83 19.41
C ASN A 413 0.76 -8.03 20.40
N GLN A 414 1.28 -7.65 21.57
CA GLN A 414 0.57 -6.77 22.51
C GLN A 414 0.21 -5.41 21.90
N PHE A 415 1.00 -4.92 20.95
CA PHE A 415 0.77 -3.65 20.27
C PHE A 415 0.07 -3.80 18.91
N ALA A 416 -0.33 -5.02 18.51
CA ALA A 416 -0.95 -5.28 17.21
C ALA A 416 -2.24 -4.48 17.00
N ALA A 417 -3.14 -4.41 17.99
CA ALA A 417 -4.37 -3.61 17.85
C ALA A 417 -4.09 -2.09 17.72
N GLY A 418 -2.96 -1.63 18.27
CA GLY A 418 -2.55 -0.23 18.23
C GLY A 418 -2.14 0.26 16.83
N ILE A 419 -1.78 -0.64 15.91
CA ILE A 419 -1.37 -0.24 14.55
C ILE A 419 -2.51 0.42 13.78
N PHE A 420 -3.77 0.10 14.09
CA PHE A 420 -4.96 0.66 13.43
C PHE A 420 -5.44 1.97 14.04
N GLN A 421 -4.84 2.41 15.15
CA GLN A 421 -5.22 3.64 15.83
C GLN A 421 -4.39 4.81 15.29
N GLN A 422 -5.03 5.94 14.99
CA GLN A 422 -4.37 7.16 14.52
C GLN A 422 -3.85 8.04 15.68
N ASN A 423 -3.76 7.51 16.90
CA ASN A 423 -3.24 8.25 18.04
C ASN A 423 -1.72 8.03 18.18
N ASP A 424 -0.97 9.11 17.96
CA ASP A 424 0.50 9.23 18.07
C ASP A 424 1.06 8.97 19.50
N SER A 425 0.26 8.44 20.43
CA SER A 425 0.66 8.27 21.84
C SER A 425 1.41 6.97 22.10
N ILE A 426 1.35 5.97 21.20
CA ILE A 426 2.00 4.67 21.37
C ILE A 426 3.18 4.55 20.39
N LYS A 427 4.34 5.05 20.81
CA LYS A 427 5.60 4.98 20.04
C LYS A 427 5.91 3.58 19.51
N GLN A 428 5.55 2.54 20.25
CA GLN A 428 5.72 1.15 19.85
C GLN A 428 4.87 0.79 18.62
N ALA A 429 3.61 1.23 18.56
CA ALA A 429 2.75 0.99 17.41
C ALA A 429 3.23 1.76 16.17
N ASP A 430 3.77 2.97 16.35
CA ASP A 430 4.41 3.72 15.25
C ASP A 430 5.59 2.97 14.65
N LEU A 431 6.43 2.38 15.52
CA LEU A 431 7.58 1.60 15.07
C LEU A 431 7.14 0.37 14.27
N LEU A 432 6.07 -0.30 14.69
CA LEU A 432 5.50 -1.44 13.97
C LEU A 432 4.91 -1.07 12.60
N ARG A 433 4.40 0.16 12.44
CA ARG A 433 3.91 0.71 11.17
C ARG A 433 5.01 1.22 10.24
N SER A 434 6.21 1.44 10.75
CA SER A 434 7.32 2.02 9.99
C SER A 434 7.84 1.09 8.89
N PHE A 435 8.67 1.62 7.98
CA PHE A 435 9.37 0.81 6.97
C PHE A 435 10.38 -0.19 7.58
N ALA A 436 10.83 0.04 8.81
CA ALA A 436 11.64 -0.91 9.58
C ALA A 436 10.76 -1.93 10.32
N GLY A 437 9.44 -1.73 10.34
CA GLY A 437 8.46 -2.54 11.04
C GLY A 437 8.15 -3.88 10.35
N PRO A 438 7.53 -4.81 11.09
CA PRO A 438 7.23 -6.17 10.64
C PRO A 438 6.28 -6.27 9.46
N LEU A 439 5.57 -5.19 9.15
CA LEU A 439 4.64 -5.11 8.03
C LEU A 439 5.32 -4.67 6.72
N TRP A 440 6.52 -4.11 6.77
CA TRP A 440 7.15 -3.48 5.60
C TRP A 440 8.61 -3.86 5.37
N TYR A 441 9.32 -4.37 6.39
CA TYR A 441 10.77 -4.56 6.31
C TYR A 441 11.18 -5.56 5.21
N ARG A 442 11.98 -5.08 4.24
CA ARG A 442 12.44 -5.87 3.07
C ARG A 442 13.90 -6.27 3.09
N GLY A 443 14.61 -6.01 4.20
CA GLY A 443 16.06 -6.19 4.28
C GLY A 443 16.53 -7.64 4.11
N PHE A 444 15.67 -8.64 4.25
CA PHE A 444 16.04 -10.06 4.08
C PHE A 444 16.22 -10.50 2.62
N ILE A 445 15.64 -9.82 1.63
CA ILE A 445 15.71 -10.26 0.23
C ILE A 445 16.64 -9.38 -0.60
N GLY A 446 16.87 -8.13 -0.18
CA GLY A 446 17.76 -7.20 -0.87
C GLY A 446 17.16 -6.78 -2.21
N LEU A 447 16.59 -5.59 -2.27
CA LEU A 447 16.00 -5.06 -3.49
C LEU A 447 16.96 -4.08 -4.17
N ASN A 448 16.81 -3.90 -5.49
CA ASN A 448 17.49 -2.85 -6.26
C ASN A 448 16.94 -1.44 -5.95
N ASP A 449 16.26 -1.26 -4.82
CA ASP A 449 15.65 0.00 -4.37
C ASP A 449 16.57 0.81 -3.43
N GLY A 450 17.79 0.30 -3.18
CA GLY A 450 18.78 0.95 -2.33
C GLY A 450 18.67 0.58 -0.85
N MET A 451 17.75 -0.29 -0.45
CA MET A 451 17.71 -0.83 0.91
C MET A 451 18.84 -1.86 1.10
N PRO A 452 19.74 -1.69 2.09
CA PRO A 452 20.78 -2.67 2.35
C PRO A 452 20.20 -4.03 2.73
N THR A 453 20.76 -5.10 2.16
CA THR A 453 20.46 -6.46 2.62
C THR A 453 21.00 -6.65 4.03
N ILE A 454 20.24 -7.34 4.87
CA ILE A 454 20.63 -7.66 6.25
C ILE A 454 21.91 -8.52 6.27
N SER A 455 22.79 -8.26 7.23
CA SER A 455 23.98 -9.11 7.43
C SER A 455 23.62 -10.42 8.14
N ASN A 456 24.42 -11.46 7.93
CA ASN A 456 24.29 -12.74 8.64
C ASN A 456 24.36 -12.56 10.18
N GLU A 457 25.25 -11.70 10.66
CA GLU A 457 25.35 -11.36 12.09
C GLU A 457 24.04 -10.79 12.65
N ASN A 458 23.39 -9.89 11.92
CA ASN A 458 22.14 -9.28 12.37
C ASN A 458 20.99 -10.29 12.42
N ILE A 459 20.85 -11.16 11.42
CA ILE A 459 19.83 -12.22 11.46
C ILE A 459 20.12 -13.27 12.54
N GLU A 460 21.39 -13.60 12.79
CA GLU A 460 21.82 -14.44 13.91
C GLU A 460 21.42 -13.83 15.25
N ASN A 461 21.70 -12.55 15.46
CA ASN A 461 21.31 -11.82 16.66
C ASN A 461 19.79 -11.82 16.87
N ILE A 462 19.02 -11.58 15.81
CA ILE A 462 17.55 -11.58 15.87
C ILE A 462 17.02 -12.98 16.20
N THR A 463 17.48 -14.00 15.48
CA THR A 463 17.02 -15.38 15.69
C THR A 463 17.39 -15.91 17.08
N HIS A 464 18.58 -15.56 17.60
CA HIS A 464 18.98 -15.85 18.96
C HIS A 464 18.10 -15.13 19.99
N LYS A 465 17.84 -13.83 19.82
CA LYS A 465 16.98 -13.03 20.73
C LYS A 465 15.59 -13.63 20.86
N TYR A 466 14.95 -13.97 19.73
CA TYR A 466 13.60 -14.54 19.73
C TYR A 466 13.58 -16.07 19.94
N GLN A 467 14.74 -16.70 20.19
CA GLN A 467 14.87 -18.15 20.42
C GLN A 467 14.26 -19.00 19.30
N VAL A 468 14.43 -18.55 18.06
CA VAL A 468 13.94 -19.22 16.86
C VAL A 468 15.09 -19.68 15.99
N LYS A 469 14.85 -20.72 15.20
CA LYS A 469 15.81 -21.27 14.24
C LYS A 469 15.85 -20.45 12.95
N ARG A 470 14.72 -19.81 12.61
CA ARG A 470 14.55 -19.06 11.36
C ARG A 470 13.33 -18.14 11.37
N ILE A 471 13.36 -17.19 10.45
CA ILE A 471 12.26 -16.28 10.11
C ILE A 471 11.70 -16.69 8.74
N ILE A 472 10.38 -16.69 8.62
CA ILE A 472 9.63 -17.01 7.40
C ILE A 472 8.72 -15.82 7.11
N SER A 473 8.81 -15.24 5.91
CA SER A 473 8.01 -14.07 5.54
C SER A 473 7.50 -14.05 4.11
N GLY A 474 6.45 -13.25 3.91
CA GLY A 474 5.86 -12.90 2.62
C GLY A 474 6.36 -11.52 2.16
N HIS A 475 5.43 -10.66 1.71
CA HIS A 475 5.60 -9.23 1.36
C HIS A 475 6.49 -8.91 0.16
N THR A 476 7.69 -9.50 0.10
CA THR A 476 8.67 -9.29 -0.97
C THR A 476 8.72 -10.53 -1.84
N GLU A 477 8.38 -10.37 -3.11
CA GLU A 477 8.33 -11.47 -4.08
C GLU A 477 9.69 -12.16 -4.20
N VAL A 478 9.68 -13.49 -4.22
CA VAL A 478 10.87 -14.31 -4.44
C VAL A 478 10.76 -15.12 -5.74
N GLU A 479 11.88 -15.37 -6.39
CA GLU A 479 11.90 -16.25 -7.56
C GLU A 479 11.57 -17.70 -7.17
N GLU A 480 12.06 -18.14 -6.02
CA GLU A 480 11.90 -19.50 -5.50
C GLU A 480 11.81 -19.48 -3.97
N ILE A 481 10.91 -20.30 -3.41
CA ILE A 481 10.88 -20.61 -1.98
C ILE A 481 12.08 -21.50 -1.63
N LYS A 482 13.09 -20.93 -0.96
CA LYS A 482 14.31 -21.65 -0.56
C LYS A 482 14.90 -21.12 0.73
N PHE A 483 15.81 -21.89 1.33
CA PHE A 483 16.63 -21.41 2.44
C PHE A 483 17.63 -20.36 1.96
N THR A 484 17.74 -19.27 2.71
CA THR A 484 18.81 -18.28 2.56
C THR A 484 19.37 -17.92 3.95
N HIS A 485 20.41 -17.06 3.99
CA HIS A 485 21.04 -16.60 5.23
C HIS A 485 21.40 -17.76 6.18
N ASN A 486 22.23 -18.69 5.73
CA ASN A 486 22.61 -19.89 6.50
C ASN A 486 21.39 -20.69 7.02
N ARG A 487 20.30 -20.73 6.26
CA ARG A 487 19.03 -21.41 6.56
C ARG A 487 18.20 -20.76 7.68
N GLN A 488 18.52 -19.53 8.05
CA GLN A 488 17.80 -18.72 9.03
C GLN A 488 16.68 -17.88 8.41
N PHE A 489 16.56 -17.84 7.07
CA PHE A 489 15.47 -17.16 6.39
C PHE A 489 14.84 -18.01 5.28
N ILE A 490 13.52 -17.85 5.10
CA ILE A 490 12.76 -18.33 3.94
C ILE A 490 11.76 -17.24 3.54
N GLY A 491 11.90 -16.70 2.33
CA GLY A 491 10.85 -15.90 1.70
C GLY A 491 9.86 -16.82 1.00
N ILE A 492 8.56 -16.60 1.18
CA ILE A 492 7.50 -17.46 0.63
C ILE A 492 6.55 -16.74 -0.32
N ASN A 493 6.71 -15.44 -0.54
CA ASN A 493 5.81 -14.68 -1.41
C ASN A 493 6.05 -15.04 -2.87
N LYS A 494 5.17 -15.90 -3.40
CA LYS A 494 5.00 -16.19 -4.82
C LYS A 494 3.63 -15.65 -5.21
N PRO A 495 3.56 -14.50 -5.90
CA PRO A 495 2.31 -13.78 -6.07
C PRO A 495 1.30 -14.63 -6.86
N PHE A 496 0.03 -14.58 -6.45
CA PHE A 496 -1.08 -15.32 -7.06
C PHE A 496 -1.54 -14.74 -8.42
N ARG A 497 -0.59 -14.40 -9.31
CA ARG A 497 -0.88 -13.82 -10.63
C ARG A 497 -1.39 -14.87 -11.62
N ASN A 498 -0.85 -16.09 -11.55
CA ASN A 498 -1.17 -17.20 -12.43
C ASN A 498 -1.50 -18.46 -11.63
N ALA A 499 -2.62 -19.12 -11.94
CA ALA A 499 -3.09 -20.31 -11.22
C ALA A 499 -2.07 -21.45 -11.18
N HIS A 500 -1.19 -21.57 -12.16
CA HIS A 500 -0.16 -22.62 -12.26
C HIS A 500 1.16 -22.28 -11.54
N GLU A 501 1.31 -21.08 -10.99
CA GLU A 501 2.57 -20.59 -10.40
C GLU A 501 2.45 -20.29 -8.90
N SER A 502 1.26 -20.41 -8.33
CA SER A 502 1.03 -20.26 -6.90
C SER A 502 1.71 -21.38 -6.11
N GLU A 503 2.49 -20.97 -5.11
CA GLU A 503 3.27 -21.87 -4.26
C GLU A 503 3.00 -21.55 -2.79
N ALA A 504 3.09 -22.57 -1.95
CA ALA A 504 3.08 -22.49 -0.50
C ALA A 504 4.36 -23.09 0.07
N LEU A 505 4.72 -22.63 1.27
CA LEU A 505 5.65 -23.37 2.10
C LEU A 505 4.90 -24.48 2.84
N TYR A 506 5.34 -25.72 2.68
CA TYR A 506 4.81 -26.88 3.37
C TYR A 506 5.87 -27.46 4.29
N ILE A 507 5.54 -27.68 5.55
CA ILE A 507 6.44 -28.25 6.56
C ILE A 507 5.77 -29.50 7.14
N GLU A 508 6.50 -30.61 7.15
CA GLU A 508 6.02 -31.85 7.75
C GLU A 508 7.15 -32.55 8.48
N ASN A 509 6.94 -32.81 9.77
CA ASN A 509 7.92 -33.48 10.64
C ASN A 509 9.31 -32.83 10.55
N GLY A 510 9.35 -31.49 10.56
CA GLY A 510 10.57 -30.69 10.46
C GLY A 510 11.23 -30.64 9.08
N LYS A 511 10.66 -31.28 8.06
CA LYS A 511 11.12 -31.21 6.66
C LYS A 511 10.36 -30.12 5.92
N PHE A 512 11.05 -29.38 5.07
CA PHE A 512 10.51 -28.23 4.35
C PHE A 512 10.35 -28.56 2.88
N PHE A 513 9.23 -28.16 2.31
CA PHE A 513 8.84 -28.41 0.94
C PHE A 513 8.21 -27.16 0.33
N ARG A 514 8.44 -26.96 -0.95
CA ARG A 514 7.63 -26.11 -1.81
C ARG A 514 6.44 -26.93 -2.28
N ALA A 515 5.24 -26.44 -2.04
CA ALA A 515 3.99 -27.05 -2.48
C ALA A 515 3.36 -26.18 -3.59
N THR A 516 3.08 -26.75 -4.75
CA THR A 516 2.49 -26.06 -5.90
C THR A 516 0.98 -26.26 -5.96
N SER A 517 0.30 -25.45 -6.78
CA SER A 517 -1.15 -25.50 -6.97
C SER A 517 -1.67 -26.79 -7.59
N ASP A 518 -0.84 -27.63 -8.20
CA ASP A 518 -1.18 -28.98 -8.69
C ASP A 518 -1.03 -30.08 -7.61
N GLY A 519 -0.65 -29.71 -6.38
CA GLY A 519 -0.44 -30.63 -5.25
C GLY A 519 0.95 -31.28 -5.21
N LYS A 520 1.86 -30.91 -6.12
CA LYS A 520 3.23 -31.44 -6.11
C LYS A 520 4.04 -30.80 -4.98
N LYS A 521 4.78 -31.65 -4.25
CA LYS A 521 5.69 -31.23 -3.17
C LYS A 521 7.14 -31.49 -3.56
N THR A 522 7.95 -30.44 -3.51
CA THR A 522 9.41 -30.51 -3.78
C THR A 522 10.17 -30.13 -2.52
N ARG A 523 11.04 -31.01 -2.01
CA ARG A 523 11.82 -30.73 -0.80
C ARG A 523 12.78 -29.56 -1.01
N LEU A 524 12.82 -28.63 -0.06
CA LEU A 524 13.79 -27.53 -0.08
C LEU A 524 15.20 -28.07 0.20
N LYS A 525 16.19 -27.56 -0.53
CA LYS A 525 17.61 -27.90 -0.36
C LYS A 525 18.23 -27.00 0.72
#